data_AF-A0A952AJL0-F1
#
_entry.id   AF-A0A952AJL0-F1
#
_cell.length_a   1.000
_cell.length_b   1.000
_cell.length_c   1.000
_cell.angle_alpha   90.00
_cell.angle_beta   90.00
_cell.angle_gamma   90.00
#
_symmetry.space_group_name_H-M   'P 1'
#
loop_
_entity.id
_entity.type
_entity.pdbx_description
1 polymer ?
#
loop_
_entity_poly.entity_id
_entity_poly.type
_entity_poly.pdbx_seq_one_letter_code
_entity_poly.pdbx_strand_id
1 'polypeptide(L)'
;MNIVGKITGIKYQVLFTEDLKEVKIKNFDINEMPSACLLINNKHTFAISKWVSPKRTRSYPFERVYNTLHISKKITVIPVVKDEGAKGDRDFIQWDTVSLMSLLDVFVIFAYYDNAEKSGDKITNQAFNNKYILSKIKEIENYHSSALHWNLNELNTNLHKIIDKVKTSYVNIEFTTKVKLHNPSGLDNFKEKIGKDVSLFMAFSRDKAQKAQSREFVTQQPKESL
;
A
#
# COMPACT_ATOMS: atom_id res chain seq x y z
N MET A 1 -26.93 -11.88 3.96
CA MET A 1 -27.05 -11.10 5.20
C MET A 1 -26.33 -9.78 5.00
N ASN A 2 -26.97 -8.63 5.19
CA ASN A 2 -26.33 -7.31 5.10
C ASN A 2 -26.08 -6.79 6.52
N ILE A 3 -24.81 -6.75 6.93
CA ILE A 3 -24.40 -6.20 8.23
C ILE A 3 -23.92 -4.76 8.00
N VAL A 4 -24.46 -3.81 8.77
CA VAL A 4 -24.05 -2.41 8.73
C VAL A 4 -23.42 -2.03 10.06
N GLY A 5 -22.18 -1.53 10.03
CA GLY A 5 -21.48 -0.97 11.18
C GLY A 5 -21.18 0.50 10.96
N LYS A 6 -21.46 1.36 11.95
CA LYS A 6 -21.09 2.78 11.95
C LYS A 6 -20.02 3.01 13.01
N ILE A 7 -18.89 3.57 12.60
CA ILE A 7 -17.78 3.91 13.49
C ILE A 7 -17.76 5.43 13.68
N THR A 8 -17.79 5.91 14.92
CA THR A 8 -17.75 7.34 15.26
C THR A 8 -16.92 7.57 16.52
N GLY A 9 -16.09 8.62 16.52
CA GLY A 9 -15.42 9.10 17.73
C GLY A 9 -14.45 8.10 18.36
N ILE A 10 -13.60 7.45 17.56
CA ILE A 10 -12.59 6.50 18.06
C ILE A 10 -11.66 7.22 19.04
N LYS A 11 -11.55 6.67 20.26
CA LYS A 11 -10.59 7.08 21.28
C LYS A 11 -9.80 5.84 21.69
N TYR A 12 -8.48 5.94 21.67
CA TYR A 12 -7.58 4.85 22.03
C TYR A 12 -6.28 5.39 22.59
N GLN A 13 -5.63 4.58 23.42
CA GLN A 13 -4.25 4.79 23.83
C GLN A 13 -3.39 3.78 23.07
N VAL A 14 -2.30 4.26 22.49
CA VAL A 14 -1.30 3.42 21.84
C VAL A 14 -0.39 2.84 22.93
N LEU A 15 -0.23 1.52 22.94
CA LEU A 15 0.57 0.78 23.94
C LEU A 15 1.50 -0.19 23.20
N PHE A 16 2.59 -0.63 23.85
CA PHE A 16 3.49 -1.66 23.30
C PHE A 16 4.08 -1.34 21.92
N THR A 17 4.36 -0.06 21.63
CA THR A 17 5.05 0.33 20.40
C THR A 17 6.55 0.12 20.52
N GLU A 18 7.18 -0.19 19.40
CA GLU A 18 8.64 -0.22 19.30
C GLU A 18 9.27 1.17 19.33
N ASP A 19 10.50 1.25 19.81
CA ASP A 19 11.36 2.42 19.67
C ASP A 19 11.84 2.53 18.22
N LEU A 20 11.31 3.51 17.49
CA LEU A 20 11.62 3.72 16.08
C LEU A 20 13.01 4.33 15.89
N LYS A 21 13.83 3.70 15.04
CA LYS A 21 15.15 4.24 14.66
C LYS A 21 15.02 5.60 13.98
N GLU A 22 15.92 6.50 14.29
CA GLU A 22 16.00 7.81 13.64
C GLU A 22 16.83 7.76 12.35
N VAL A 23 16.31 8.36 11.29
CA VAL A 23 16.95 8.47 9.98
C VAL A 23 16.86 9.92 9.51
N LYS A 24 18.00 10.52 9.15
CA LYS A 24 18.01 11.87 8.56
C LYS A 24 17.55 11.79 7.11
N ILE A 25 16.69 12.72 6.69
CA ILE A 25 16.13 12.76 5.32
C ILE A 25 17.19 12.78 4.22
N LYS A 26 18.39 13.34 4.49
CA LYS A 26 19.51 13.37 3.55
C LYS A 26 20.08 11.98 3.23
N ASN A 27 19.94 11.04 4.15
CA ASN A 27 20.49 9.67 4.04
C ASN A 27 19.35 8.65 3.89
N PHE A 28 18.15 9.10 3.55
CA PHE A 28 16.98 8.24 3.51
C PHE A 28 16.90 7.44 2.21
N ASP A 29 16.82 6.12 2.35
CA ASP A 29 16.38 5.22 1.29
C ASP A 29 15.25 4.31 1.80
N ILE A 30 14.10 4.38 1.12
CA ILE A 30 12.93 3.54 1.43
C ILE A 30 13.23 2.04 1.35
N ASN A 31 14.20 1.63 0.54
CA ASN A 31 14.55 0.22 0.35
C ASN A 31 15.46 -0.30 1.47
N GLU A 32 16.32 0.56 2.02
CA GLU A 32 17.30 0.22 3.06
C GLU A 32 16.79 0.45 4.49
N MET A 33 15.78 1.31 4.69
CA MET A 33 15.20 1.56 6.01
C MET A 33 14.56 0.30 6.62
N PRO A 34 14.45 0.20 7.95
CA PRO A 34 13.61 -0.80 8.60
C PRO A 34 12.13 -0.72 8.15
N SER A 35 11.29 -1.61 8.66
CA SER A 35 9.84 -1.63 8.38
C SER A 35 9.15 -0.30 8.73
N ALA A 36 9.60 0.36 9.79
CA ALA A 36 9.21 1.70 10.19
C ALA A 36 10.38 2.46 10.84
N CYS A 37 10.43 3.78 10.67
CA CYS A 37 11.43 4.65 11.31
C CYS A 37 10.92 6.07 11.53
N LEU A 38 11.66 6.86 12.30
CA LEU A 38 11.49 8.31 12.41
C LEU A 38 12.35 8.99 11.35
N LEU A 39 11.72 9.72 10.44
CA LEU A 39 12.36 10.53 9.44
C LEU A 39 12.52 11.97 9.94
N ILE A 40 13.76 12.39 10.15
CA ILE A 40 14.08 13.73 10.65
C ILE A 40 14.49 14.63 9.49
N ASN A 41 13.71 15.67 9.29
CA ASN A 41 14.10 16.88 8.58
C ASN A 41 14.44 17.97 9.60
N ASN A 42 15.27 18.95 9.24
CA ASN A 42 15.77 20.00 10.15
C ASN A 42 14.67 20.74 10.95
N LYS A 43 13.41 20.69 10.51
CA LYS A 43 12.25 21.36 11.13
C LYS A 43 11.12 20.41 11.55
N HIS A 44 11.11 19.18 11.05
CA HIS A 44 9.96 18.28 11.15
C HIS A 44 10.42 16.84 11.38
N THR A 45 9.68 16.12 12.21
CA THR A 45 9.85 14.69 12.40
C THR A 45 8.59 13.98 11.93
N PHE A 46 8.76 12.97 11.08
CA PHE A 46 7.68 12.14 10.56
C PHE A 46 7.92 10.70 10.99
N ALA A 47 6.87 9.96 11.32
CA ALA A 47 6.97 8.50 11.33
C ALA A 47 6.67 7.98 9.92
N ILE A 48 7.53 7.12 9.41
CA ILE A 48 7.34 6.49 8.09
C ILE A 48 7.38 4.97 8.23
N SER A 49 6.44 4.30 7.59
CA SER A 49 6.37 2.83 7.48
C SER A 49 6.29 2.40 6.01
N LYS A 50 6.69 1.16 5.71
CA LYS A 50 6.65 0.60 4.35
C LYS A 50 5.95 -0.74 4.27
N TRP A 51 5.15 -0.92 3.22
CA TRP A 51 4.49 -2.17 2.89
C TRP A 51 5.23 -2.90 1.78
N VAL A 52 5.26 -4.24 1.86
CA VAL A 52 5.89 -5.10 0.85
C VAL A 52 4.89 -5.58 -0.21
N SER A 53 3.60 -5.63 0.14
CA SER A 53 2.50 -5.99 -0.76
C SER A 53 1.31 -5.09 -0.43
N PRO A 54 0.45 -4.74 -1.40
CA PRO A 54 -0.81 -4.06 -1.08
C PRO A 54 -1.77 -4.91 -0.22
N LYS A 55 -1.56 -6.23 -0.18
CA LYS A 55 -2.45 -7.17 0.52
C LYS A 55 -2.02 -7.37 1.98
N ARG A 56 -2.97 -7.16 2.88
CA ARG A 56 -2.80 -7.17 4.34
C ARG A 56 -2.35 -8.53 4.93
N THR A 57 -2.68 -9.63 4.26
CA THR A 57 -2.55 -10.99 4.82
C THR A 57 -1.19 -11.65 4.58
N ARG A 58 -0.27 -11.04 3.82
CA ARG A 58 1.01 -11.68 3.44
C ARG A 58 2.21 -11.26 4.28
N SER A 59 2.23 -10.02 4.77
CA SER A 59 3.38 -9.47 5.51
C SER A 59 2.99 -8.73 6.80
N TYR A 60 1.76 -8.95 7.27
CA TYR A 60 1.08 -8.26 8.39
C TYR A 60 1.52 -6.79 8.55
N PRO A 61 1.20 -5.93 7.57
CA PRO A 61 1.72 -4.57 7.52
C PRO A 61 1.14 -3.63 8.59
N PHE A 62 0.12 -4.08 9.32
CA PHE A 62 -0.54 -3.30 10.36
C PHE A 62 0.31 -3.12 11.61
N GLU A 63 1.18 -4.08 11.94
CA GLU A 63 2.13 -3.92 13.04
C GLU A 63 3.08 -2.74 12.78
N ARG A 64 3.63 -2.65 11.57
CA ARG A 64 4.47 -1.52 11.12
C ARG A 64 3.77 -0.17 11.20
N VAL A 65 2.49 -0.11 10.83
CA VAL A 65 1.69 1.13 10.94
C VAL A 65 1.39 1.42 12.41
N TYR A 66 1.04 0.41 13.19
CA TYR A 66 0.74 0.53 14.62
C TYR A 66 1.90 1.16 15.40
N ASN A 67 3.13 0.70 15.13
CA ASN A 67 4.35 1.24 15.73
C ASN A 67 4.54 2.74 15.46
N THR A 68 3.91 3.30 14.42
CA THR A 68 3.98 4.74 14.10
C THR A 68 2.85 5.58 14.73
N LEU A 69 1.80 4.97 15.28
CA LEU A 69 0.56 5.69 15.66
C LEU A 69 0.75 6.73 16.77
N HIS A 70 1.76 6.53 17.64
CA HIS A 70 2.08 7.45 18.72
C HIS A 70 2.73 8.76 18.26
N ILE A 71 3.13 8.85 16.97
CA ILE A 71 3.75 10.04 16.38
C ILE A 71 2.68 10.91 15.71
N SER A 72 2.84 12.24 15.74
CA SER A 72 1.83 13.17 15.21
C SER A 72 1.61 13.00 13.71
N LYS A 73 2.64 13.17 12.87
CA LYS A 73 2.54 13.08 11.42
C LYS A 73 3.11 11.76 10.91
N LYS A 74 2.23 10.94 10.32
CA LYS A 74 2.47 9.52 10.03
C LYS A 74 2.30 9.25 8.54
N ILE A 75 3.27 8.60 7.94
CA ILE A 75 3.30 8.28 6.51
C ILE A 75 3.44 6.77 6.35
N THR A 76 2.70 6.19 5.41
CA THR A 76 2.92 4.82 4.97
C THR A 76 3.10 4.75 3.46
N VAL A 77 4.12 4.02 3.02
CA VAL A 77 4.36 3.75 1.59
C VAL A 77 3.74 2.41 1.24
N ILE A 78 2.82 2.41 0.27
CA ILE A 78 2.10 1.20 -0.14
C ILE A 78 2.23 1.00 -1.66
N PRO A 79 2.72 -0.17 -2.12
CA PRO A 79 2.71 -0.50 -3.55
C PRO A 79 1.27 -0.63 -4.03
N VAL A 80 0.92 0.00 -5.15
CA VAL A 80 -0.43 -0.14 -5.75
C VAL A 80 -0.65 -1.57 -6.26
N VAL A 81 0.40 -2.18 -6.79
CA VAL A 81 0.43 -3.55 -7.28
C VAL A 81 1.72 -4.22 -6.81
N LYS A 82 1.64 -5.51 -6.49
CA LYS A 82 2.81 -6.38 -6.39
C LYS A 82 2.60 -7.59 -7.28
N ASP A 83 3.40 -7.72 -8.33
CA ASP A 83 3.43 -8.87 -9.23
C ASP A 83 4.70 -9.67 -8.95
N GLU A 84 4.59 -10.98 -8.77
CA GLU A 84 5.73 -11.88 -8.50
C GLU A 84 6.14 -12.70 -9.75
N GLY A 85 5.54 -12.43 -10.90
CA GLY A 85 5.70 -13.22 -12.12
C GLY A 85 4.46 -14.04 -12.45
N ALA A 86 4.32 -14.48 -13.70
CA ALA A 86 3.16 -15.26 -14.18
C ALA A 86 2.96 -16.59 -13.46
N LYS A 87 3.98 -17.07 -12.73
CA LYS A 87 3.94 -18.26 -11.85
C LYS A 87 3.80 -17.90 -10.37
N GLY A 88 3.77 -16.62 -10.02
CA GLY A 88 3.59 -16.08 -8.68
C GLY A 88 2.24 -15.42 -8.49
N ASP A 89 2.11 -14.68 -7.39
CA ASP A 89 0.89 -13.93 -7.08
C ASP A 89 0.90 -12.54 -7.73
N ARG A 90 -0.30 -11.99 -7.96
CA ARG A 90 -0.49 -10.58 -8.30
C ARG A 90 -1.51 -9.92 -7.38
N ASP A 91 -1.01 -9.11 -6.47
CA ASP A 91 -1.80 -8.40 -5.48
C ASP A 91 -2.09 -6.95 -5.92
N PHE A 92 -3.28 -6.45 -5.59
CA PHE A 92 -3.74 -5.09 -5.88
C PHE A 92 -4.15 -4.38 -4.60
N ILE A 93 -3.94 -3.07 -4.55
CA ILE A 93 -4.47 -2.24 -3.49
C ILE A 93 -6.01 -2.24 -3.48
N GLN A 94 -6.58 -2.17 -2.29
CA GLN A 94 -8.01 -2.16 -2.04
C GLN A 94 -8.43 -0.87 -1.35
N TRP A 95 -9.68 -0.46 -1.58
CA TRP A 95 -10.25 0.74 -0.97
C TRP A 95 -10.17 0.70 0.56
N ASP A 96 -10.49 -0.46 1.16
CA ASP A 96 -10.53 -0.61 2.61
C ASP A 96 -9.17 -0.36 3.27
N THR A 97 -8.07 -0.65 2.56
CA THR A 97 -6.72 -0.30 3.02
C THR A 97 -6.58 1.22 3.15
N VAL A 98 -6.96 1.97 2.12
CA VAL A 98 -6.85 3.44 2.12
C VAL A 98 -7.80 4.07 3.12
N SER A 99 -9.04 3.55 3.19
CA SER A 99 -10.04 4.01 4.15
C SER A 99 -9.57 3.84 5.60
N LEU A 100 -8.93 2.71 5.92
CA LEU A 100 -8.36 2.47 7.25
C LEU A 100 -7.21 3.42 7.56
N MET A 101 -6.30 3.67 6.60
CA MET A 101 -5.20 4.62 6.81
C MET A 101 -5.74 6.04 7.06
N SER A 102 -6.76 6.47 6.33
CA SER A 102 -7.43 7.74 6.57
C SER A 102 -8.09 7.81 7.95
N LEU A 103 -8.71 6.72 8.41
CA LEU A 103 -9.32 6.62 9.74
C LEU A 103 -8.29 6.75 10.88
N LEU A 104 -7.09 6.24 10.67
CA LEU A 104 -5.96 6.29 11.61
C LEU A 104 -5.10 7.56 11.48
N ASP A 105 -5.53 8.51 10.64
CA ASP A 105 -4.79 9.73 10.30
C ASP A 105 -3.36 9.46 9.80
N VAL A 106 -3.24 8.48 8.89
CA VAL A 106 -2.00 8.08 8.22
C VAL A 106 -2.03 8.49 6.75
N PHE A 107 -1.05 9.28 6.34
CA PHE A 107 -0.85 9.72 4.96
C PHE A 107 -0.32 8.56 4.11
N VAL A 108 -1.00 8.24 3.01
CA VAL A 108 -0.60 7.16 2.10
C VAL A 108 0.19 7.73 0.93
N ILE A 109 1.36 7.16 0.68
CA ILE A 109 2.07 7.32 -0.59
C ILE A 109 1.80 6.08 -1.44
N PHE A 110 1.01 6.24 -2.50
CA PHE A 110 0.85 5.21 -3.52
C PHE A 110 2.14 5.08 -4.32
N ALA A 111 2.75 3.90 -4.26
CA ALA A 111 4.05 3.63 -4.82
C ALA A 111 4.01 2.49 -5.86
N TYR A 112 5.13 2.32 -6.54
CA TYR A 112 5.34 1.28 -7.54
C TYR A 112 6.78 0.77 -7.41
N TYR A 113 6.95 -0.51 -7.70
CA TYR A 113 8.26 -1.13 -7.81
C TYR A 113 8.84 -0.84 -9.19
N ASP A 114 10.09 -0.41 -9.26
CA ASP A 114 10.79 -0.11 -10.52
C ASP A 114 12.04 -0.96 -10.75
N ASN A 115 12.41 -1.78 -9.76
CA ASN A 115 13.45 -2.80 -9.89
C ASN A 115 13.06 -4.08 -9.14
N ALA A 116 13.63 -5.21 -9.53
CA ALA A 116 13.45 -6.51 -8.90
C ALA A 116 14.57 -7.48 -9.28
N GLU A 117 14.70 -8.56 -8.52
CA GLU A 117 15.65 -9.64 -8.79
C GLU A 117 14.94 -10.91 -9.22
N LYS A 118 15.59 -11.70 -10.08
CA LYS A 118 15.09 -13.02 -10.48
C LYS A 118 15.24 -14.03 -9.34
N SER A 119 14.21 -14.83 -9.10
CA SER A 119 14.24 -15.99 -8.23
C SER A 119 13.47 -17.14 -8.87
N GLY A 120 14.18 -18.06 -9.53
CA GLY A 120 13.58 -19.12 -10.33
C GLY A 120 12.69 -18.55 -11.46
N ASP A 121 11.42 -18.95 -11.47
CA ASP A 121 10.39 -18.47 -12.42
C ASP A 121 9.59 -17.27 -11.89
N LYS A 122 10.08 -16.62 -10.83
CA LYS A 122 9.45 -15.48 -10.15
C LYS A 122 10.42 -14.32 -10.00
N ILE A 123 9.89 -13.16 -9.58
CA ILE A 123 10.69 -12.03 -9.13
C ILE A 123 10.57 -11.82 -7.61
N THR A 124 11.66 -11.38 -6.99
CA THR A 124 11.78 -11.06 -5.57
C THR A 124 12.53 -9.75 -5.38
N ASN A 125 12.78 -9.33 -4.13
CA ASN A 125 13.56 -8.14 -3.77
C ASN A 125 13.16 -6.90 -4.58
N GLN A 126 11.85 -6.72 -4.74
CA GLN A 126 11.29 -5.59 -5.48
C GLN A 126 11.59 -4.29 -4.73
N ALA A 127 12.14 -3.31 -5.44
CA ALA A 127 12.58 -2.04 -4.87
C ALA A 127 11.71 -0.88 -5.38
N PHE A 128 11.37 0.03 -4.48
CA PHE A 128 10.64 1.25 -4.77
C PHE A 128 11.55 2.30 -5.38
N ASN A 129 10.96 3.17 -6.21
CA ASN A 129 11.62 4.37 -6.68
C ASN A 129 11.82 5.38 -5.52
N ASN A 130 13.01 5.40 -4.90
CA ASN A 130 13.28 6.24 -3.73
C ASN A 130 13.09 7.74 -4.02
N LYS A 131 13.47 8.21 -5.21
CA LYS A 131 13.31 9.62 -5.63
C LYS A 131 11.85 10.06 -5.63
N TYR A 132 10.95 9.21 -6.13
CA TYR A 132 9.51 9.47 -6.12
C TYR A 132 8.93 9.49 -4.69
N ILE A 133 9.38 8.59 -3.82
CA ILE A 133 8.96 8.59 -2.42
C ILE A 133 9.40 9.88 -1.72
N LEU A 134 10.66 10.28 -1.88
CA LEU A 134 11.18 11.54 -1.33
C LEU A 134 10.40 12.77 -1.83
N SER A 135 10.02 12.81 -3.11
CA SER A 135 9.20 13.92 -3.62
C SER A 135 7.82 13.96 -2.96
N LYS A 136 7.19 12.80 -2.75
CA LYS A 136 5.89 12.71 -2.09
C LYS A 136 5.95 13.04 -0.61
N ILE A 137 7.03 12.68 0.10
CA ILE A 137 7.26 13.10 1.48
C ILE A 137 7.32 14.64 1.55
N LYS A 138 8.02 15.29 0.62
CA LYS A 138 8.11 16.75 0.56
C LYS A 138 6.77 17.41 0.23
N GLU A 139 5.94 16.80 -0.61
CA GLU A 139 4.56 17.26 -0.83
C GLU A 139 3.73 17.17 0.46
N ILE A 140 3.80 16.04 1.17
CA ILE A 140 3.09 15.83 2.45
C ILE A 140 3.57 16.81 3.53
N GLU A 141 4.87 17.10 3.60
CA GLU A 141 5.45 18.08 4.52
C GLU A 141 4.71 19.43 4.45
N ASN A 142 4.43 19.88 3.22
CA ASN A 142 3.72 21.14 2.94
C ASN A 142 2.19 20.99 2.86
N TYR A 143 1.66 19.80 3.14
CA TYR A 143 0.23 19.55 3.17
C TYR A 143 -0.35 19.82 4.57
N HIS A 144 -1.30 20.75 4.62
CA HIS A 144 -1.88 21.26 5.88
C HIS A 144 -3.23 20.65 6.24
N SER A 145 -3.90 19.97 5.30
CA SER A 145 -5.14 19.24 5.58
C SER A 145 -4.85 17.83 6.13
N SER A 146 -5.90 17.15 6.62
CA SER A 146 -5.75 15.82 7.24
C SER A 146 -5.36 14.72 6.25
N ALA A 147 -4.93 13.56 6.77
CA ALA A 147 -4.59 12.41 5.96
C ALA A 147 -5.76 11.93 5.08
N LEU A 148 -7.00 12.06 5.56
CA LEU A 148 -8.20 11.76 4.77
C LEU A 148 -8.24 12.57 3.48
N HIS A 149 -8.03 13.89 3.57
CA HIS A 149 -8.08 14.78 2.39
C HIS A 149 -6.93 14.48 1.43
N TRP A 150 -5.73 14.24 1.97
CA TRP A 150 -4.57 13.82 1.16
C TRP A 150 -4.84 12.53 0.40
N ASN A 151 -5.29 11.49 1.11
CA ASN A 151 -5.51 10.15 0.56
C ASN A 151 -6.58 10.18 -0.53
N LEU A 152 -7.70 10.89 -0.31
CA LEU A 152 -8.75 11.06 -1.32
C LEU A 152 -8.24 11.84 -2.55
N ASN A 153 -7.45 12.89 -2.34
CA ASN A 153 -6.86 13.64 -3.43
C ASN A 153 -5.88 12.79 -4.26
N GLU A 154 -5.02 12.01 -3.62
CA GLU A 154 -4.08 11.10 -4.30
C GLU A 154 -4.81 10.02 -5.11
N LEU A 155 -5.92 9.48 -4.59
CA LEU A 155 -6.77 8.55 -5.33
C LEU A 155 -7.33 9.18 -6.61
N ASN A 156 -7.82 10.43 -6.52
CA ASN A 156 -8.44 11.13 -7.65
C ASN A 156 -7.43 11.62 -8.70
N THR A 157 -6.25 12.09 -8.26
CA THR A 157 -5.35 12.86 -9.13
C THR A 157 -4.08 12.10 -9.53
N ASN A 158 -3.67 11.10 -8.76
CA ASN A 158 -2.38 10.44 -8.92
C ASN A 158 -2.47 8.93 -9.16
N LEU A 159 -3.44 8.21 -8.59
CA LEU A 159 -3.51 6.74 -8.66
C LEU A 159 -3.42 6.18 -10.09
N HIS A 160 -4.14 6.79 -11.04
CA HIS A 160 -4.09 6.39 -12.45
C HIS A 160 -2.69 6.53 -13.05
N LYS A 161 -1.98 7.61 -12.73
CA LYS A 161 -0.61 7.86 -13.17
C LYS A 161 0.36 6.85 -12.56
N ILE A 162 0.12 6.44 -11.32
CA ILE A 162 0.92 5.39 -10.67
C ILE A 162 0.69 4.04 -11.32
N ILE A 163 -0.54 3.69 -11.71
CA ILE A 163 -0.80 2.45 -12.45
C ILE A 163 -0.09 2.45 -13.80
N ASP A 164 -0.02 3.59 -14.50
CA ASP A 164 0.77 3.70 -15.73
C ASP A 164 2.26 3.49 -15.47
N LYS A 165 2.79 4.02 -14.36
CA LYS A 165 4.18 3.77 -13.93
C LYS A 165 4.41 2.31 -13.60
N VAL A 166 3.49 1.64 -12.89
CA VAL A 166 3.53 0.19 -12.62
C VAL A 166 3.65 -0.59 -13.93
N LYS A 167 2.81 -0.26 -14.92
CA LYS A 167 2.81 -0.95 -16.22
C LYS A 167 4.17 -0.84 -16.91
N THR A 168 4.71 0.38 -17.02
CA THR A 168 6.03 0.62 -17.62
C THR A 168 7.15 -0.06 -16.84
N SER A 169 7.14 0.04 -15.51
CA SER A 169 8.15 -0.57 -14.66
C SER A 169 8.15 -2.10 -14.75
N TYR A 170 6.98 -2.74 -14.82
CA TYR A 170 6.89 -4.19 -14.97
C TYR A 170 7.31 -4.69 -16.35
N VAL A 171 7.09 -3.93 -17.42
CA VAL A 171 7.69 -4.24 -18.73
C VAL A 171 9.22 -4.22 -18.63
N ASN A 172 9.79 -3.21 -17.95
CA ASN A 172 11.24 -3.13 -17.77
C ASN A 172 11.78 -4.26 -16.89
N ILE A 173 11.09 -4.60 -15.79
CA ILE A 173 11.49 -5.70 -14.90
C ILE A 173 11.43 -7.05 -15.62
N GLU A 174 10.38 -7.30 -16.42
CA GLU A 174 10.30 -8.52 -17.24
C GLU A 174 11.49 -8.61 -18.21
N PHE A 175 11.85 -7.49 -18.86
CA PHE A 175 13.00 -7.42 -19.75
C PHE A 175 14.34 -7.68 -19.04
N THR A 176 14.59 -7.03 -17.90
CA THR A 176 15.87 -7.16 -17.17
C THR A 176 16.02 -8.50 -16.48
N THR A 177 14.96 -9.02 -15.86
CA THR A 177 14.99 -10.29 -15.12
C THR A 177 14.78 -11.51 -16.01
N LYS A 178 14.24 -11.33 -17.23
CA LYS A 178 13.79 -12.40 -18.13
C LYS A 178 12.73 -13.31 -17.50
N VAL A 179 12.01 -12.83 -16.48
CA VAL A 179 10.89 -13.52 -15.85
C VAL A 179 9.60 -12.96 -16.43
N LYS A 180 8.81 -13.82 -17.07
CA LYS A 180 7.51 -13.45 -17.60
C LYS A 180 6.57 -13.02 -16.47
N LEU A 181 6.00 -11.82 -16.56
CA LEU A 181 5.01 -11.32 -15.62
C LEU A 181 3.58 -11.59 -16.12
N HIS A 182 2.60 -11.28 -15.28
CA HIS A 182 1.20 -11.41 -15.68
C HIS A 182 0.87 -10.45 -16.83
N ASN A 183 -0.18 -10.79 -17.59
CA ASN A 183 -0.61 -9.98 -18.71
C ASN A 183 -0.92 -8.52 -18.28
N PRO A 184 -0.30 -7.51 -18.94
CA PRO A 184 -0.51 -6.09 -18.66
C PRO A 184 -1.97 -5.63 -18.76
N SER A 185 -2.79 -6.28 -19.59
CA SER A 185 -4.22 -5.96 -19.73
C SER A 185 -4.99 -5.99 -18.41
N GLY A 186 -4.55 -6.82 -17.44
CA GLY A 186 -5.22 -6.83 -16.15
C GLY A 186 -4.89 -5.61 -15.27
N LEU A 187 -3.82 -4.85 -15.58
CA LEU A 187 -3.59 -3.51 -15.00
C LEU A 187 -4.52 -2.49 -15.64
N ASP A 188 -4.73 -2.57 -16.95
CA ASP A 188 -5.67 -1.70 -17.67
C ASP A 188 -7.10 -1.90 -17.16
N ASN A 189 -7.53 -3.16 -17.02
CA ASN A 189 -8.82 -3.53 -16.42
C ASN A 189 -8.95 -3.03 -14.98
N PHE A 190 -7.87 -3.05 -14.20
CA PHE A 190 -7.89 -2.52 -12.84
C PHE A 190 -8.08 -0.99 -12.86
N LYS A 191 -7.30 -0.28 -13.67
CA LYS A 191 -7.38 1.18 -13.85
C LYS A 191 -8.77 1.63 -14.32
N GLU A 192 -9.39 0.88 -15.22
CA GLU A 192 -10.75 1.15 -15.69
C GLU A 192 -11.78 0.97 -14.57
N LYS A 193 -11.73 -0.15 -13.84
CA LYS A 193 -12.72 -0.49 -12.81
C LYS A 193 -12.70 0.42 -11.59
N ILE A 194 -11.53 0.91 -11.19
CA ILE A 194 -11.46 1.88 -10.11
C ILE A 194 -11.96 3.26 -10.53
N GLY A 195 -12.07 3.51 -11.86
CA GLY A 195 -12.58 4.75 -12.43
C GLY A 195 -11.82 5.99 -11.98
N LYS A 196 -12.29 7.17 -12.39
CA LYS A 196 -11.76 8.46 -11.88
C LYS A 196 -12.41 8.91 -10.57
N ASP A 197 -13.38 8.14 -10.08
CA ASP A 197 -14.17 8.46 -8.90
C ASP A 197 -13.92 7.40 -7.80
N VAL A 198 -13.61 7.87 -6.59
CA VAL A 198 -13.48 7.07 -5.38
C VAL A 198 -14.68 6.14 -5.15
N SER A 199 -15.89 6.57 -5.51
CA SER A 199 -17.11 5.77 -5.37
C SER A 199 -17.03 4.44 -6.16
N LEU A 200 -16.44 4.47 -7.36
CA LEU A 200 -16.22 3.30 -8.20
C LEU A 200 -15.18 2.37 -7.61
N PHE A 201 -14.07 2.93 -7.08
CA PHE A 201 -13.06 2.12 -6.41
C PHE A 201 -13.62 1.42 -5.16
N MET A 202 -14.43 2.13 -4.37
CA MET A 202 -15.11 1.56 -3.21
C MET A 202 -16.07 0.43 -3.61
N ALA A 203 -16.93 0.65 -4.61
CA ALA A 203 -17.86 -0.36 -5.10
C ALA A 203 -17.13 -1.61 -5.61
N PHE A 204 -16.08 -1.41 -6.41
CA PHE A 204 -15.24 -2.50 -6.93
C PHE A 204 -14.56 -3.31 -5.81
N SER A 205 -14.03 -2.64 -4.77
CA SER A 205 -13.41 -3.31 -3.64
C SER A 205 -14.43 -4.14 -2.84
N ARG A 206 -15.62 -3.61 -2.61
CA ARG A 206 -16.71 -4.30 -1.89
C ARG A 206 -17.22 -5.53 -2.64
N ASP A 207 -17.40 -5.44 -3.96
CA ASP A 207 -17.76 -6.59 -4.79
C ASP A 207 -16.72 -7.71 -4.68
N LYS A 208 -15.42 -7.38 -4.72
CA LYS A 208 -14.36 -8.36 -4.53
C LYS A 208 -14.40 -9.02 -3.14
N ALA A 209 -14.63 -8.23 -2.08
CA ALA A 209 -14.72 -8.74 -0.72
C ALA A 209 -15.92 -9.69 -0.56
N GLN A 210 -17.08 -9.30 -1.07
CA GLN A 210 -18.28 -10.14 -1.07
C GLN A 210 -18.04 -11.47 -1.81
N LYS A 211 -17.45 -11.42 -3.00
CA LYS A 211 -17.13 -12.65 -3.76
C LYS A 211 -16.12 -13.54 -3.04
N ALA A 212 -15.17 -12.97 -2.32
CA ALA A 212 -14.24 -13.74 -1.50
C ALA A 212 -14.96 -14.45 -0.35
N GLN A 213 -15.80 -13.73 0.38
CA GLN A 213 -16.61 -14.28 1.47
C GLN A 213 -17.55 -15.40 0.98
N SER A 214 -18.20 -15.22 -0.18
CA SER A 214 -19.05 -16.26 -0.77
C SER A 214 -18.26 -17.53 -1.11
N ARG A 215 -17.00 -17.41 -1.56
CA ARG A 215 -16.16 -18.59 -1.82
C ARG A 215 -15.76 -19.29 -0.52
N GLU A 216 -15.39 -18.53 0.51
CA GLU A 216 -15.03 -19.08 1.82
C GLU A 216 -16.20 -19.84 2.45
N PHE A 217 -17.43 -19.31 2.38
CA PHE A 217 -18.62 -19.97 2.90
C PHE A 217 -18.88 -21.36 2.29
N VAL A 218 -18.56 -21.53 1.01
CA VAL A 218 -18.76 -22.80 0.29
C VAL A 218 -17.55 -23.75 0.45
N THR A 219 -16.43 -23.25 0.98
CA THR A 219 -15.23 -24.05 1.18
C THR A 219 -15.37 -24.86 2.47
N GLN A 220 -15.41 -26.19 2.36
CA GLN A 220 -15.28 -27.05 3.55
C GLN A 220 -13.84 -26.98 4.06
N GLN A 221 -13.65 -26.43 5.26
CA GLN A 221 -12.38 -26.47 5.98
C GLN A 221 -12.27 -27.81 6.71
N PRO A 222 -11.34 -28.72 6.32
CA PRO A 222 -11.23 -30.05 6.94
C PRO A 222 -10.88 -30.01 8.42
N LYS A 223 -10.40 -28.87 8.93
CA LYS A 223 -10.08 -28.63 10.34
C LYS A 223 -11.24 -28.03 11.14
N GLU A 224 -12.35 -27.68 10.48
CA GLU A 224 -13.55 -27.10 11.10
C GLU A 224 -14.74 -28.09 11.08
N SER A 225 -14.59 -29.27 10.46
CA SER A 225 -15.54 -30.37 10.65
C SER A 225 -15.29 -31.02 12.00
N LEU A 226 -16.13 -30.71 12.99
CA LEU A 226 -16.23 -31.43 14.26
C LEU A 226 -16.80 -32.82 14.05
#